data_AF-A0A7X4EUS1-F1
#
_entry.id   AF-A0A7X4EUS1-F1
#
_cell.length_a   1.000
_cell.length_b   1.000
_cell.length_c   1.000
_cell.angle_alpha   90.00
_cell.angle_beta   90.00
_cell.angle_gamma   90.00
#
_symmetry.space_group_name_H-M   'P 1'
#
loop_
_entity.id
_entity.type
_entity.pdbx_description
1 polymer ?
#
loop_
_entity_poly.entity_id
_entity_poly.type
_entity_poly.pdbx_seq_one_letter_code
_entity_poly.pdbx_strand_id
1 'polypeptide(L)' 'MKFDTRTFLLTCLMAPMANAGVVGADVDIHEDVLGGKSWGLAGPYEKLIGTLYFEVDPDNPANQLIVDIE' A
#
# COMPACT_ATOMS: atom_id res chain seq x y z
N MET A 1 29.17 -9.72 22.63
CA MET A 1 28.77 -8.58 21.78
C MET A 1 27.69 -7.80 22.55
N LYS A 2 28.05 -6.71 23.24
CA LYS A 2 27.10 -5.89 24.01
C LYS A 2 26.51 -4.86 23.05
N PHE A 3 25.23 -4.99 22.70
CA PHE A 3 24.53 -4.01 21.87
C PHE A 3 24.07 -2.85 22.76
N ASP A 4 24.72 -1.70 22.63
CA ASP A 4 24.35 -0.48 23.34
C ASP A 4 22.98 0.03 22.88
N THR A 5 22.17 0.55 23.82
CA THR A 5 20.82 1.10 23.56
C THR A 5 20.83 2.21 22.51
N ARG A 6 21.93 2.98 22.42
CA ARG A 6 22.12 4.00 21.38
C ARG A 6 22.26 3.38 19.99
N THR A 7 22.96 2.26 19.87
CA THR A 7 23.13 1.53 18.61
C THR A 7 21.79 0.94 18.16
N PHE A 8 20.99 0.41 19.09
CA PHE A 8 19.65 -0.10 18.79
C PHE A 8 18.68 1.00 18.29
N LEU A 9 18.72 2.19 18.91
CA LEU A 9 17.88 3.33 18.51
C LEU A 9 18.23 3.85 17.10
N LEU A 10 19.53 3.86 16.74
CA LEU A 10 20.01 4.25 15.41
C LEU A 10 19.59 3.26 14.32
N THR A 11 19.54 1.95 14.63
CA THR A 11 19.08 0.92 13.68
C THR A 11 17.58 1.04 13.37
N CYS A 12 16.74 1.38 14.34
CA CYS A 12 15.30 1.59 14.11
C CYS A 12 14.99 2.79 13.21
N LEU A 13 15.83 3.83 13.20
CA LEU A 13 15.64 5.00 12.34
C LEU A 13 15.96 4.72 10.86
N MET A 14 16.68 3.65 10.56
CA MET A 14 17.11 3.27 9.21
C MET A 14 16.22 2.19 8.59
N ALA A 15 15.06 1.88 9.20
CA ALA A 15 14.10 0.95 8.60
C ALA A 15 13.63 1.52 7.25
N PRO A 16 13.91 0.85 6.11
CA PRO A 16 13.42 1.33 4.84
C PRO A 16 11.89 1.32 4.87
N MET A 17 11.27 2.46 4.54
CA MET A 17 9.84 2.51 4.25
C MET A 17 9.61 1.80 2.91
N ALA A 18 9.52 0.48 2.93
CA ALA A 18 9.08 -0.28 1.77
C ALA A 18 7.62 0.09 1.49
N ASN A 19 7.40 0.96 0.51
CA ASN A 19 6.06 1.37 0.08
C ASN A 19 5.68 0.58 -1.17
N ALA A 20 5.12 -0.61 -0.98
CA ALA A 20 4.39 -1.32 -2.04
C ALA A 20 2.95 -0.78 -2.06
N GLY A 21 2.81 0.48 -2.46
CA GLY A 21 1.54 1.19 -2.50
C GLY A 21 0.91 1.13 -3.88
N VAL A 22 -0.41 1.32 -3.95
CA VAL A 22 -1.09 1.65 -5.21
C VAL A 22 -0.47 2.95 -5.75
N VAL A 23 0.06 2.91 -6.96
CA VAL A 23 0.65 4.09 -7.63
C VAL A 23 -0.35 4.82 -8.51
N GLY A 24 -1.43 4.15 -8.89
CA GLY A 24 -2.49 4.72 -9.70
C GLY A 24 -3.78 3.93 -9.57
N ALA A 25 -4.89 4.59 -9.85
CA ALA A 25 -6.21 3.97 -9.94
C ALA A 25 -6.94 4.59 -11.12
N ASP A 26 -7.50 3.75 -11.97
CA ASP A 26 -8.49 4.14 -12.97
C ASP A 26 -9.84 3.61 -12.51
N VAL A 27 -10.87 4.47 -12.53
CA VAL A 27 -12.22 4.12 -12.08
C VAL A 27 -13.15 4.18 -13.29
N ASP A 28 -13.60 3.01 -13.73
CA ASP A 28 -14.49 2.85 -14.88
C ASP A 28 -15.95 3.11 -14.50
N ILE A 29 -16.35 2.65 -13.32
CA ILE A 29 -17.74 2.72 -12.85
C ILE A 29 -17.74 3.28 -11.44
N HIS A 30 -18.59 4.27 -11.23
CA HIS A 30 -18.94 4.83 -9.93
C HIS A 30 -20.47 4.91 -9.85
N GLU A 31 -21.06 4.16 -8.94
CA GLU A 31 -22.51 4.15 -8.73
C GLU A 31 -22.88 3.98 -7.26
N ASP A 32 -24.07 4.45 -6.89
CA ASP A 32 -24.63 4.23 -5.56
C ASP A 32 -25.14 2.79 -5.41
N VAL A 33 -24.76 2.15 -4.31
CA VAL A 33 -25.34 0.86 -3.92
C VAL A 33 -26.78 1.08 -3.47
N LEU A 34 -27.70 0.29 -4.02
CA LEU A 34 -29.14 0.36 -3.72
C LEU A 34 -29.72 1.78 -3.88
N GLY A 35 -29.23 2.57 -4.84
CA GLY A 35 -29.72 3.92 -5.12
C GLY A 35 -29.49 4.90 -3.96
N GLY A 36 -28.41 4.72 -3.20
CA GLY A 36 -28.02 5.64 -2.12
C GLY A 36 -28.75 5.37 -0.81
N LYS A 37 -29.32 4.18 -0.62
CA LYS A 37 -29.95 3.82 0.64
C LYS A 37 -28.90 3.75 1.75
N SER A 38 -29.14 4.48 2.84
CA SER A 38 -28.22 4.46 3.99
C SER A 38 -28.25 3.14 4.75
N TRP A 39 -27.09 2.75 5.27
CA TRP A 39 -26.93 1.58 6.12
C TRP A 39 -26.56 2.00 7.55
N GLY A 40 -27.58 2.05 8.41
CA GLY A 40 -27.42 2.45 9.82
C GLY A 40 -26.75 3.81 9.94
N LEU A 41 -25.71 3.89 10.79
CA LEU A 41 -24.94 5.12 11.02
C LEU A 41 -23.82 5.34 9.99
N ALA A 42 -23.49 4.33 9.17
CA ALA A 42 -22.42 4.45 8.17
C ALA A 42 -22.83 5.31 6.97
N GLY A 43 -24.13 5.42 6.69
CA GLY A 43 -24.65 6.19 5.56
C GLY A 43 -24.76 5.37 4.27
N PRO A 44 -24.95 6.03 3.12
CA PRO A 44 -25.02 5.37 1.81
C PRO A 44 -23.67 4.77 1.41
N TYR A 45 -23.72 3.70 0.63
CA TYR A 45 -22.53 3.03 0.12
C TYR A 45 -22.40 3.32 -1.38
N GLU A 46 -21.16 3.44 -1.82
CA GLU A 46 -20.80 3.59 -3.22
C GLU A 46 -20.06 2.35 -3.69
N LYS A 47 -20.25 2.01 -4.96
CA LYS A 47 -19.54 0.95 -5.66
C LYS A 47 -18.64 1.60 -6.71
N LEU A 48 -17.34 1.36 -6.56
CA LEU A 48 -16.31 1.72 -7.53
C LEU A 48 -15.80 0.45 -8.18
N ILE A 49 -15.83 0.39 -9.51
CA ILE A 49 -15.15 -0.66 -10.29
C ILE A 49 -14.10 0.02 -11.15
N GLY A 50 -12.91 -0.56 -11.17
CA GLY A 50 -11.82 -0.08 -12.02
C GLY A 50 -10.56 -0.89 -11.81
N THR A 51 -9.44 -0.31 -12.23
CA THR A 51 -8.12 -0.95 -12.21
C THR A 51 -7.18 -0.20 -11.28
N LEU A 52 -6.55 -0.94 -10.36
CA LEU A 52 -5.47 -0.42 -9.51
C LEU A 52 -4.12 -0.80 -10.12
N TYR A 53 -3.23 0.17 -10.21
CA TYR A 53 -1.86 0.00 -10.68
C TYR A 53 -0.92 -0.07 -9.48
N PHE A 54 -0.05 -1.08 -9.50
CA PHE A 54 1.01 -1.29 -8.54
C PHE A 54 2.33 -1.29 -9.27
N GLU A 55 3.35 -0.73 -8.64
CA GLU A 55 4.72 -0.77 -9.14
C GLU A 55 5.62 -1.38 -8.07
N VAL A 56 6.67 -2.05 -8.55
CA VAL A 56 7.73 -2.60 -7.73
C VAL A 56 9.02 -1.90 -8.10
N ASP A 57 9.82 -1.54 -7.10
CA ASP A 57 11.18 -1.06 -7.29
C ASP A 57 12.13 -2.28 -7.34
N PRO A 58 12.71 -2.61 -8.51
CA PRO A 58 13.66 -3.73 -8.63
C PRO A 58 14.93 -3.53 -7.79
N ASP A 59 15.36 -2.27 -7.58
CA ASP A 59 16.57 -1.93 -6.85
C ASP A 59 16.38 -2.01 -5.32
N ASN A 60 15.14 -2.22 -4.87
CA ASN A 60 14.86 -2.35 -3.44
C ASN A 60 15.65 -3.53 -2.85
N PRO A 61 16.42 -3.32 -1.75
CA PRO A 61 17.19 -4.40 -1.12
C PRO A 61 16.38 -5.65 -0.76
N ALA A 62 15.08 -5.52 -0.48
CA ALA A 62 14.19 -6.65 -0.20
C ALA A 62 13.90 -7.52 -1.44
N ASN A 63 14.06 -6.96 -2.64
CA ASN A 63 13.71 -7.56 -3.92
C ASN A 63 14.92 -8.21 -4.63
N GLN A 64 16.13 -8.05 -4.11
CA GLN A 64 17.38 -8.54 -4.74
C GLN A 64 17.43 -10.06 -4.98
N LEU A 65 16.59 -10.83 -4.29
CA LEU A 65 16.51 -12.29 -4.45
C LEU A 65 15.52 -12.72 -5.55
N ILE A 66 14.73 -11.79 -6.09
CA ILE A 66 13.76 -12.07 -7.14
C ILE A 66 14.51 -12.02 -8.47
N VAL A 67 14.64 -13.19 -9.10
CA VAL A 67 15.28 -13.33 -10.41
C VAL A 67 14.37 -12.72 -11.48
N ASP A 68 14.95 -12.00 -12.44
CA ASP A 68 14.27 -11.37 -13.58
C ASP A 68 13.13 -10.41 -13.17
N ILE A 69 13.36 -9.57 -12.17
CA ILE A 69 12.37 -8.58 -11.67
C ILE A 69 12.26 -7.31 -12.55
N GLU A 70 13.12 -7.18 -13.55
CA GLU A 70 13.22 -6.02 -14.47
C GLU A 70 12.49 -6.20 -15.80
#